data_AF-X0QEC2-F1
#
_entry.id   AF-X0QEC2-F1
#
_cell.length_a   1.000
_cell.length_b   1.000
_cell.length_c   1.000
_cell.angle_alpha   90.00
_cell.angle_beta   90.00
_cell.angle_gamma   90.00
#
_symmetry.space_group_name_H-M   'P 1'
#
loop_
_entity.id
_entity.type
_entity.pdbx_description
1 polymer ?
#
loop_
_entity_poly.entity_id
_entity_poly.type
_entity_poly.pdbx_seq_one_letter_code
_entity_poly.pdbx_strand_id
1 'polypeptide(L)'
;MALAEEFGVSRMTVNRALKELSEERVLERRQGSGTFVAQQQFNHTFVEVRNIAQDLKSANRDYEAKVVSKRAVTAAMLDNELRRKFGIDEKSVPANASAQTDANDEAVLYEVKIIHFADGQPIQFEERWVDAKKSAEVYRSGF
;
A
#
# COMPACT_ATOMS: atom_id res chain seq x y z
N MET A 1 -0.41 -40.92 16.44
CA MET A 1 -1.62 -41.76 16.30
C MET A 1 -2.86 -40.93 16.13
N ALA A 2 -3.01 -39.82 16.88
CA ALA A 2 -4.17 -38.92 16.83
C ALA A 2 -4.75 -38.69 15.42
N LEU A 3 -3.95 -38.21 14.46
CA LEU A 3 -4.44 -37.91 13.10
C LEU A 3 -4.94 -39.13 12.31
N ALA A 4 -4.38 -40.32 12.51
CA ALA A 4 -4.85 -41.52 11.79
C ALA A 4 -6.21 -41.98 12.32
N GLU A 5 -6.42 -41.87 13.63
CA GLU A 5 -7.67 -42.20 14.30
C GLU A 5 -8.75 -41.15 14.02
N GLU A 6 -8.40 -39.86 14.11
CA GLU A 6 -9.30 -38.73 13.88
C GLU A 6 -9.87 -38.73 12.46
N PHE A 7 -9.03 -38.97 11.45
CA PHE A 7 -9.45 -38.98 10.05
C PHE A 7 -9.85 -40.37 9.54
N GLY A 8 -9.77 -41.42 10.37
CA GLY A 8 -10.14 -42.79 10.00
C GLY A 8 -9.30 -43.38 8.86
N VAL A 9 -8.04 -42.96 8.72
CA VAL A 9 -7.15 -43.35 7.60
C VAL A 9 -5.93 -44.14 8.07
N SER A 10 -5.28 -44.83 7.13
CA SER A 10 -4.06 -45.57 7.43
C SER A 10 -2.91 -44.64 7.85
N ARG A 11 -1.97 -45.16 8.66
CA ARG A 11 -0.74 -44.43 9.03
C ARG A 11 0.09 -44.02 7.83
N MET A 12 0.12 -44.84 6.78
CA MET A 12 0.85 -44.53 5.54
C MET A 12 0.25 -43.30 4.85
N THR A 13 -1.08 -43.17 4.88
CA THR A 13 -1.79 -42.02 4.30
C THR A 13 -1.46 -40.72 5.04
N VAL A 14 -1.50 -40.73 6.38
CA VAL A 14 -1.13 -39.56 7.20
C VAL A 14 0.33 -39.19 6.99
N ASN A 15 1.24 -40.16 7.01
CA ASN A 15 2.67 -39.91 6.81
C ASN A 15 2.97 -39.34 5.42
N ARG A 16 2.24 -39.80 4.40
CA ARG A 16 2.34 -39.26 3.04
C ARG A 16 1.87 -37.80 3.01
N ALA A 17 0.69 -37.49 3.56
CA ALA A 17 0.18 -36.12 3.60
C ALA A 17 1.11 -35.16 4.37
N LEU A 18 1.62 -35.57 5.53
CA LEU A 18 2.57 -34.76 6.29
C LEU A 18 3.90 -34.55 5.55
N LYS A 19 4.35 -35.55 4.79
CA LYS A 19 5.54 -35.44 3.95
C LYS A 19 5.32 -34.46 2.80
N GLU A 20 4.21 -34.59 2.07
CA GLU A 20 3.82 -33.69 0.97
C GLU A 20 3.71 -32.24 1.48
N LEU A 21 3.02 -31.99 2.60
CA LEU A 21 2.93 -30.65 3.21
C LEU A 21 4.28 -30.10 3.70
N SER A 22 5.22 -30.98 4.08
CA SER A 22 6.59 -30.57 4.42
C SER A 22 7.40 -30.23 3.17
N GLU A 23 7.23 -30.98 2.08
CA GLU A 23 7.85 -30.72 0.77
C GLU A 23 7.33 -29.40 0.17
N GLU A 24 6.04 -29.11 0.34
CA GLU A 24 5.41 -27.84 -0.03
C GLU A 24 5.77 -26.67 0.90
N ARG A 25 6.59 -26.90 1.94
CA ARG A 25 6.96 -25.92 2.97
C ARG A 25 5.77 -25.30 3.72
N VAL A 26 4.64 -26.00 3.78
CA VAL A 26 3.49 -25.64 4.62
C VAL A 26 3.77 -26.06 6.07
N LEU A 27 4.50 -27.16 6.25
CA LEU A 27 4.94 -27.67 7.55
C LEU A 27 6.47 -27.75 7.63
N GLU A 28 7.00 -27.65 8.85
CA GLU A 28 8.40 -27.89 9.16
C GLU A 28 8.56 -29.05 10.15
N ARG A 29 9.50 -29.94 9.87
CA ARG A 29 9.81 -31.06 10.76
C ARG A 29 11.03 -30.74 11.59
N ARG A 30 10.86 -30.69 12.91
CA ARG A 30 11.94 -30.49 13.88
C ARG A 30 12.26 -31.83 14.54
N GLN A 31 13.45 -32.37 14.27
CA GLN A 31 13.87 -33.66 14.81
C GLN A 31 13.78 -33.66 16.35
N GLY A 32 13.08 -34.64 16.92
CA GLY A 32 12.86 -34.73 18.36
C GLY A 32 11.76 -33.82 18.93
N SER A 33 11.24 -32.86 18.17
CA SER A 33 10.21 -31.92 18.64
C SER A 33 8.86 -32.02 17.90
N GLY A 34 8.81 -32.70 16.75
CA GLY A 34 7.57 -32.94 16.02
C GLY A 34 7.45 -32.15 14.71
N THR A 35 6.23 -32.00 14.22
CA THR A 35 5.90 -31.26 12.98
C THR A 35 5.12 -30.00 13.34
N PHE A 36 5.56 -28.86 12.82
CA PHE A 36 4.98 -27.55 13.11
C PHE A 36 4.53 -26.88 11.81
N VAL A 37 3.64 -25.89 11.90
CA VAL A 37 3.32 -25.03 10.77
C VAL A 37 4.56 -24.22 10.42
N ALA A 38 5.03 -24.30 9.18
CA ALA A 38 6.15 -23.49 8.73
C ALA A 38 5.75 -22.02 8.82
N GLN A 39 6.63 -21.18 9.34
CA GLN A 39 6.42 -19.74 9.23
C GLN A 39 6.38 -19.41 7.74
N GLN A 40 5.24 -18.92 7.25
CA GLN A 40 5.20 -18.29 5.94
C GLN A 40 6.24 -17.18 5.98
N GLN A 41 7.35 -17.39 5.27
CA GLN A 41 8.15 -16.27 4.84
C GLN A 41 7.18 -15.46 4.00
N PHE A 42 6.71 -14.34 4.56
CA PHE A 42 6.07 -13.32 3.77
C PHE A 42 7.10 -12.99 2.70
N ASN A 43 6.96 -13.62 1.54
CA ASN A 43 7.51 -13.13 0.29
C ASN A 43 6.71 -11.84 0.03
N HIS A 44 6.94 -10.82 0.85
CA HIS A 44 6.98 -9.49 0.33
C HIS A 44 7.97 -9.60 -0.83
N THR A 45 7.43 -9.71 -2.04
CA THR A 45 8.11 -9.08 -3.17
C THR A 45 8.45 -7.72 -2.61
N PHE A 46 9.74 -7.48 -2.35
CA PHE A 46 10.20 -6.15 -2.05
C PHE A 46 9.80 -5.35 -3.28
N VAL A 47 8.62 -4.72 -3.24
CA VAL A 47 8.28 -3.62 -4.12
C VAL A 47 9.13 -2.50 -3.56
N GLU A 48 10.40 -2.53 -3.92
CA GLU A 48 11.26 -1.38 -3.79
C GLU A 48 10.52 -0.27 -4.54
N VAL A 49 10.09 0.77 -3.83
CA VAL A 49 9.40 1.92 -4.43
C VAL A 49 10.47 2.69 -5.19
N ARG A 50 10.80 2.20 -6.39
CA ARG A 50 11.78 2.82 -7.27
C ARG A 50 11.19 4.07 -7.86
N ASN A 51 12.02 5.10 -7.95
CA ASN A 51 11.62 6.32 -8.63
C ASN A 51 11.59 6.03 -10.13
N ILE A 52 10.38 5.93 -10.71
CA ILE A 52 10.19 5.65 -12.14
C ILE A 52 10.97 6.61 -13.06
N ALA A 53 11.18 7.86 -12.63
CA ALA A 53 12.00 8.81 -13.36
C ALA A 53 13.46 8.38 -13.44
N GLN A 54 14.01 7.81 -12.37
CA GLN A 54 15.38 7.30 -12.33
C GLN A 54 15.52 6.04 -13.16
N ASP A 55 14.55 5.11 -13.05
CA ASP A 55 14.57 3.86 -13.80
C ASP A 55 14.54 4.12 -15.31
N LEU A 56 13.65 4.99 -15.78
CA LEU A 56 13.55 5.34 -17.20
C LEU A 56 14.77 6.10 -17.71
N LYS A 57 15.32 7.03 -16.91
CA LYS A 57 16.57 7.71 -17.26
C LYS A 57 17.74 6.73 -17.33
N SER A 58 17.81 5.76 -16.42
CA SER A 58 18.85 4.71 -16.44
C SER A 58 18.72 3.76 -17.63
N ALA A 59 17.50 3.56 -18.12
CA ALA A 59 17.19 2.83 -19.35
C ALA A 59 17.35 3.69 -20.62
N ASN A 60 17.88 4.91 -20.49
CA ASN A 60 18.13 5.86 -21.58
C ASN A 60 16.87 6.20 -22.41
N ARG A 61 15.72 6.25 -21.73
CA ARG A 61 14.42 6.66 -22.31
C ARG A 61 14.12 8.11 -21.97
N ASP A 62 13.36 8.77 -22.84
CA ASP A 62 12.93 10.15 -22.63
C ASP A 62 11.76 10.21 -21.65
N TYR A 63 12.09 10.47 -20.37
CA TYR A 63 11.10 10.59 -19.31
C TYR A 63 10.48 11.99 -19.24
N GLU A 64 9.14 12.03 -19.24
CA GLU A 64 8.35 13.23 -18.96
C GLU A 64 7.28 12.90 -17.90
N ALA A 65 6.95 13.87 -17.05
CA ALA A 65 5.83 13.77 -16.13
C ALA A 65 4.92 14.98 -16.27
N LYS A 66 3.62 14.73 -16.39
CA LYS A 66 2.60 15.76 -16.52
C LYS A 66 1.63 15.67 -15.37
N VAL A 67 1.53 16.73 -14.58
CA VAL A 67 0.48 16.87 -13.57
C VAL A 67 -0.83 17.14 -14.30
N VAL A 68 -1.83 16.28 -14.09
CA VAL A 68 -3.15 16.39 -14.74
C VAL A 68 -4.23 16.88 -13.78
N SER A 69 -4.04 16.72 -12.48
CA SER A 69 -4.93 17.29 -11.46
C SER A 69 -4.15 17.60 -10.20
N LYS A 70 -4.50 18.71 -9.55
CA LYS A 70 -4.03 19.09 -8.22
C LYS A 70 -5.22 19.65 -7.45
N ARG A 71 -5.52 19.05 -6.29
CA ARG A 71 -6.67 19.43 -5.46
C ARG A 71 -6.25 19.61 -4.01
N ALA A 72 -6.61 20.74 -3.44
CA ALA A 72 -6.56 20.96 -2.01
C ALA A 72 -7.72 20.20 -1.35
N VAL A 73 -7.43 19.43 -0.31
CA VAL A 73 -8.41 18.61 0.40
C VAL A 73 -8.41 19.04 1.85
N THR A 74 -9.58 19.48 2.32
CA THR A 74 -9.79 19.97 3.67
C THR A 74 -10.26 18.84 4.58
N ALA A 75 -10.20 19.02 5.90
CA ALA A 75 -10.55 17.97 6.85
C ALA A 75 -12.00 17.48 6.66
N ALA A 76 -12.91 18.39 6.29
CA ALA A 76 -14.31 18.08 6.02
C ALA A 76 -14.51 17.16 4.79
N MET A 77 -13.57 17.17 3.84
CA MET A 77 -13.65 16.35 2.61
C MET A 77 -13.12 14.93 2.78
N LEU A 78 -12.51 14.59 3.93
CA LEU A 78 -11.88 13.29 4.15
C LEU A 78 -12.85 12.28 4.78
N ASP A 79 -12.84 11.06 4.27
CA ASP A 79 -13.48 9.92 4.91
C ASP A 79 -12.68 9.39 6.12
N ASN A 80 -13.28 8.48 6.88
CA ASN A 80 -12.68 7.92 8.10
C ASN A 80 -11.43 7.07 7.81
N GLU A 81 -11.33 6.48 6.62
CA GLU A 81 -10.19 5.65 6.26
C GLU A 81 -8.94 6.50 6.00
N LEU A 82 -9.08 7.55 5.19
CA LEU A 82 -8.01 8.50 4.88
C LEU A 82 -7.57 9.25 6.14
N ARG A 83 -8.51 9.68 6.99
CA ARG A 83 -8.18 10.30 8.28
C ARG A 83 -7.27 9.41 9.12
N ARG A 84 -7.60 8.13 9.25
CA ARG A 84 -6.78 7.16 10.00
C ARG A 84 -5.41 6.94 9.34
N LYS A 85 -5.36 6.77 8.01
CA LYS A 85 -4.10 6.55 7.28
C LYS A 85 -3.12 7.71 7.42
N PHE A 86 -3.62 8.94 7.44
CA PHE A 86 -2.80 10.15 7.54
C PHE A 86 -2.68 10.70 8.97
N GLY A 87 -3.31 10.08 9.97
CA GLY A 87 -3.28 10.52 11.37
C GLY A 87 -3.93 11.90 11.57
N ILE A 88 -5.02 12.17 10.86
CA ILE A 88 -5.76 13.44 10.92
C ILE A 88 -6.89 13.29 11.94
N ASP A 89 -6.78 13.98 13.08
CA ASP A 89 -7.75 13.91 14.17
C ASP A 89 -9.13 14.47 13.77
N GLU A 90 -10.22 13.79 14.13
CA GLU A 90 -11.61 14.21 13.89
C GLU A 90 -11.94 15.60 14.46
N LYS A 91 -11.22 16.05 15.48
CA LYS A 91 -11.39 17.38 16.10
C LYS A 91 -10.94 18.55 15.21
N SER A 92 -10.31 18.27 14.08
CA SER A 92 -9.97 19.27 13.05
C SER A 92 -11.12 19.58 12.10
N VAL A 93 -12.31 18.99 12.32
CA VAL A 93 -13.53 19.25 11.53
C VAL A 93 -14.34 20.37 12.19
N PRO A 94 -14.48 21.56 11.58
CA PRO A 94 -15.44 22.55 12.02
C PRO A 94 -16.86 21.97 11.86
N ALA A 95 -17.67 22.06 12.92
CA ALA A 95 -19.04 21.51 12.97
C ALA A 95 -20.06 22.25 12.08
N ASN A 96 -19.62 23.14 11.19
CA ASN A 96 -20.44 24.04 10.39
C ASN A 96 -20.09 23.95 8.91
N ALA A 97 -20.26 22.78 8.30
CA ALA A 97 -20.37 22.63 6.84
C ALA A 97 -21.77 23.06 6.35
N SER A 98 -22.20 24.27 6.73
CA SER A 98 -23.43 24.89 6.25
C SER A 98 -23.19 26.39 6.14
N ALA A 99 -22.90 26.81 4.91
CA ALA A 99 -23.01 28.18 4.43
C ALA A 99 -22.25 29.28 5.22
N GLN A 100 -20.93 29.40 5.02
CA GLN A 100 -20.27 30.68 4.76
C GLN A 100 -18.78 30.46 4.47
N THR A 101 -18.30 31.05 3.39
CA THR A 101 -16.90 31.02 2.92
C THR A 101 -16.05 31.95 3.78
N ASP A 102 -15.64 31.51 4.96
CA ASP A 102 -14.68 32.22 5.80
C ASP A 102 -13.40 31.39 5.96
N ALA A 103 -12.33 31.88 5.33
CA ALA A 103 -10.88 31.77 5.55
C ALA A 103 -10.23 30.71 6.50
N ASN A 104 -10.90 29.64 6.94
CA ASN A 104 -10.37 28.69 7.93
C ASN A 104 -10.50 27.22 7.49
N ASP A 105 -10.86 26.95 6.23
CA ASP A 105 -10.84 25.61 5.65
C ASP A 105 -9.44 25.33 5.06
N GLU A 106 -8.45 25.26 5.96
CA GLU A 106 -7.06 25.01 5.58
C GLU A 106 -6.94 23.61 4.97
N ALA A 107 -6.25 23.52 3.83
CA ALA A 107 -5.94 22.24 3.22
C ALA A 107 -5.14 21.38 4.20
N VAL A 108 -5.61 20.17 4.47
CA VAL A 108 -4.89 19.18 5.29
C VAL A 108 -4.10 18.22 4.41
N LEU A 109 -4.59 17.96 3.19
CA LEU A 109 -3.91 17.15 2.18
C LEU A 109 -3.94 17.85 0.81
N TYR A 110 -2.97 17.53 -0.02
CA TYR A 110 -3.01 17.76 -1.46
C TYR A 110 -3.10 16.43 -2.19
N GLU A 111 -4.08 16.30 -3.07
CA GLU A 111 -4.18 15.21 -4.04
C GLU A 111 -3.56 15.69 -5.36
N VAL A 112 -2.55 14.97 -5.85
CA VAL A 112 -1.87 15.25 -7.12
C VAL A 112 -1.92 14.03 -7.99
N LYS A 113 -2.45 14.17 -9.20
CA LYS A 113 -2.50 13.11 -10.21
C LYS A 113 -1.52 13.43 -11.32
N ILE A 114 -0.66 12.46 -11.63
CA ILE A 114 0.45 12.61 -12.56
C ILE A 114 0.38 11.48 -13.58
N ILE A 115 0.58 11.81 -14.85
CA ILE A 115 0.85 10.81 -15.89
C ILE A 115 2.34 10.87 -16.20
N HIS A 116 3.00 9.72 -16.09
CA HIS A 116 4.39 9.53 -16.48
C HIS A 116 4.42 9.00 -17.91
N PHE A 117 5.29 9.60 -18.70
CA PHE A 117 5.55 9.24 -20.08
C PHE A 117 6.97 8.72 -20.23
N ALA A 118 7.14 7.85 -21.22
CA ALA A 118 8.45 7.47 -21.72
C ALA A 118 8.39 7.41 -23.24
N ASP A 119 9.28 8.16 -23.89
CA ASP A 119 9.33 8.32 -25.35
C ASP A 119 7.98 8.80 -25.93
N GLY A 120 7.35 9.75 -25.22
CA GLY A 120 6.04 10.32 -25.58
C GLY A 120 4.84 9.40 -25.35
N GLN A 121 5.02 8.17 -24.87
CA GLN A 121 3.92 7.24 -24.57
C GLN A 121 3.59 7.25 -23.07
N PRO A 122 2.29 7.34 -22.68
CA PRO A 122 1.91 7.26 -21.28
C PRO A 122 2.12 5.84 -20.75
N ILE A 123 2.84 5.70 -19.65
CA ILE A 123 3.22 4.39 -19.09
C ILE A 123 2.72 4.16 -17.67
N GLN A 124 2.44 5.21 -16.90
CA GLN A 124 1.99 5.10 -15.51
C GLN A 124 1.11 6.29 -15.14
N PHE A 125 0.02 6.00 -14.43
CA PHE A 125 -0.76 6.96 -13.70
C PHE A 125 -0.38 6.88 -12.22
N GLU A 126 0.02 8.01 -11.62
CA GLU A 126 0.33 8.13 -10.20
C GLU A 126 -0.71 9.04 -9.53
N GLU A 127 -1.29 8.56 -8.44
CA GLU A 127 -2.10 9.37 -7.52
C GLU A 127 -1.35 9.52 -6.20
N ARG A 128 -0.95 10.76 -5.90
CA ARG A 128 -0.14 11.11 -4.73
C ARG A 128 -0.95 11.97 -3.77
N TRP A 129 -0.94 11.55 -2.51
CA TRP A 129 -1.54 12.29 -1.39
C TRP A 129 -0.42 12.83 -0.51
N VAL A 130 -0.39 14.16 -0.32
CA VAL A 130 0.69 14.84 0.40
C VAL A 130 0.12 15.63 1.58
N ASP A 131 0.70 15.46 2.75
CA ASP A 131 0.39 16.25 3.94
C ASP A 131 0.69 17.73 3.71
N ALA A 132 -0.32 18.60 3.81
CA ALA A 132 -0.20 20.01 3.51
C ALA A 132 0.76 20.76 4.46
N LYS A 133 0.89 20.30 5.71
CA LYS A 133 1.79 20.89 6.71
C LYS A 133 3.24 20.50 6.45
N LYS A 134 3.47 19.28 5.97
CA LYS A 134 4.81 18.72 5.69
C LYS A 134 5.28 18.93 4.23
N SER A 135 4.40 19.40 3.35
CA SER A 135 4.71 19.60 1.93
C SER A 135 5.54 20.86 1.64
N ALA A 136 6.37 20.77 0.61
CA ALA A 136 7.10 21.91 0.05
C ALA A 136 6.16 22.93 -0.60
N GLU A 137 6.60 24.18 -0.71
CA GLU A 137 5.84 25.32 -1.23
C GLU A 137 5.26 25.11 -2.65
N VAL A 138 5.89 24.25 -3.46
CA VAL A 138 5.44 23.81 -4.79
C VAL A 138 4.03 23.18 -4.76
N TYR A 139 3.63 22.59 -3.63
CA TYR A 139 2.28 22.06 -3.46
C TYR A 139 1.27 23.13 -3.02
N ARG A 140 1.72 24.29 -2.53
CA ARG A 140 0.86 25.39 -2.09
C ARG A 140 0.52 26.40 -3.20
N SER A 141 1.39 26.56 -4.21
CA SER A 141 1.10 27.44 -5.35
C SER A 141 0.09 26.79 -6.33
N GLY A 142 -0.93 27.56 -6.74
CA GLY A 142 -1.69 27.26 -7.97
C GLY A 142 -0.78 27.44 -9.19
N PHE A 143 -1.06 26.70 -10.27
CA PHE A 143 -0.31 26.81 -11.52
C PHE A 143 -0.19 28.26 -12.03
#